data_AF-A0A8J7ECS9-F1
#
_entry.id   AF-A0A8J7ECS9-F1
#
_cell.length_a   1.000
_cell.length_b   1.000
_cell.length_c   1.000
_cell.angle_alpha   90.00
_cell.angle_beta   90.00
_cell.angle_gamma   90.00
#
_symmetry.space_group_name_H-M   'P 1'
#
loop_
_entity.id
_entity.type
_entity.pdbx_description
1 polymer ?
#
loop_
_entity_poly.entity_id
_entity_poly.type
_entity_poly.pdbx_seq_one_letter_code
_entity_poly.pdbx_strand_id
1 'polypeptide(L)'
;MTPLEQIQQDIQTLPQDALDLLAQFIQLLKKSQSVHPENRSGAEPSSSSDAADWSDLIGCMDAEADLSVNYKTYLLNGLEQKYGHH
;
A
#
# COMPACT_ATOMS: atom_id res chain seq x y z
N MET A 1 35.81 -4.49 -6.65
CA MET A 1 34.70 -3.71 -7.22
C MET A 1 33.72 -3.46 -6.11
N THR A 2 33.42 -2.20 -5.83
CA THR A 2 32.41 -1.89 -4.82
C THR A 2 31.02 -2.21 -5.38
N PRO A 3 30.04 -2.56 -4.54
CA PRO A 3 28.68 -2.85 -5.00
C PRO A 3 28.06 -1.69 -5.82
N LEU A 4 28.52 -0.46 -5.60
CA LEU A 4 28.06 0.74 -6.30
C LEU A 4 28.58 0.82 -7.74
N GLU A 5 29.84 0.42 -7.98
CA GLU A 5 30.41 0.36 -9.33
C GLU A 5 29.72 -0.69 -10.20
N GLN A 6 29.35 -1.83 -9.62
CA GLN A 6 28.61 -2.88 -10.31
C GLN A 6 27.24 -2.37 -10.76
N ILE A 7 26.51 -1.70 -9.87
CA ILE A 7 25.19 -1.12 -10.18
C ILE A 7 25.30 -0.07 -11.30
N GLN A 8 26.34 0.77 -11.27
CA GLN A 8 26.54 1.77 -12.32
C GLN A 8 26.81 1.12 -13.69
N GLN A 9 27.57 0.02 -13.71
CA GLN A 9 27.83 -0.73 -14.92
C GLN A 9 26.56 -1.41 -15.43
N ASP A 10 25.79 -2.05 -14.54
CA ASP A 10 24.53 -2.70 -14.89
C ASP A 10 23.55 -1.70 -15.49
N ILE A 11 23.37 -0.52 -14.88
CA ILE A 11 22.52 0.55 -15.40
C ILE A 11 22.94 0.98 -16.81
N GLN A 12 24.24 1.11 -17.08
CA GLN A 12 24.73 1.51 -18.41
C GLN A 12 24.57 0.43 -19.48
N THR A 13 24.38 -0.83 -19.08
CA THR A 13 24.14 -1.95 -20.01
C THR A 13 22.66 -2.17 -20.31
N LEU A 14 21.76 -1.45 -19.64
CA LEU A 14 20.32 -1.59 -19.85
C LEU A 14 19.86 -1.02 -21.19
N PRO A 15 18.81 -1.60 -21.80
CA PRO A 15 18.17 -1.03 -22.98
C PRO A 15 17.42 0.26 -22.65
N GLN A 16 17.16 1.08 -23.68
CA GLN A 16 16.55 2.41 -23.54
C GLN A 16 15.21 2.38 -22.78
N ASP A 17 14.37 1.37 -23.04
CA ASP A 17 13.07 1.22 -22.38
C ASP A 17 13.21 0.99 -20.86
N ALA A 18 14.24 0.26 -20.45
CA ALA A 18 14.52 0.00 -19.04
C ALA A 18 15.10 1.25 -18.35
N LEU A 19 15.91 2.04 -19.05
CA LEU A 19 16.39 3.34 -18.56
C LEU A 19 15.24 4.34 -18.37
N ASP A 20 14.26 4.34 -19.28
CA ASP A 20 13.07 5.19 -19.17
C ASP A 20 12.22 4.80 -17.95
N LEU A 21 11.99 3.50 -17.76
CA LEU A 21 11.29 3.00 -16.57
C LEU A 21 12.03 3.37 -15.27
N LEU A 22 13.36 3.26 -15.26
CA LEU A 22 14.18 3.66 -14.12
C LEU A 22 14.05 5.16 -13.83
N ALA A 23 14.04 6.00 -14.87
CA ALA A 23 13.83 7.44 -14.73
C ALA A 23 12.44 7.77 -14.16
N GLN A 24 11.40 7.08 -14.61
CA GLN A 24 10.04 7.22 -14.05
C GLN A 24 10.00 6.80 -12.58
N PHE A 25 10.65 5.69 -12.23
CA PHE A 25 10.72 5.21 -10.85
C PHE A 25 11.48 6.18 -9.93
N ILE A 26 12.61 6.73 -10.38
CA ILE A 26 13.36 7.75 -9.64
C ILE A 26 12.50 9.00 -9.41
N GLN A 27 11.74 9.44 -10.41
CA GLN A 27 10.82 10.58 -10.27
C GLN A 27 9.72 10.30 -9.24
N LEU A 28 9.17 9.09 -9.23
CA LEU A 28 8.20 8.66 -8.24
C LEU A 28 8.79 8.69 -6.82
N LEU A 29 10.00 8.16 -6.63
CA LEU A 29 10.71 8.17 -5.35
C LEU A 29 11.08 9.57 -4.87
N LYS A 30 11.40 10.49 -5.79
CA LYS A 30 11.63 11.90 -5.45
C LYS A 30 10.34 12.57 -5.00
N LYS A 31 9.25 12.33 -5.72
CA LYS A 31 7.93 12.88 -5.38
C LYS A 31 7.44 12.37 -4.03
N SER A 32 7.61 11.08 -3.71
CA SER A 32 7.23 10.53 -2.41
C SER A 32 8.06 11.12 -1.26
N GLN A 33 9.35 11.36 -1.46
CA GLN A 33 10.20 12.03 -0.45
C GLN A 33 9.88 13.52 -0.30
N SER A 34 9.48 14.22 -1.36
CA SER A 34 9.05 15.63 -1.27
C SER A 34 7.73 15.84 -0.52
N VAL A 35 6.90 14.81 -0.39
CA VAL A 35 5.67 14.85 0.43
C VAL A 35 5.99 14.76 1.93
N HIS A 36 7.22 14.37 2.31
CA HIS A 36 7.65 14.28 3.71
C HIS A 36 8.81 15.24 3.98
N PRO A 37 8.56 16.55 4.18
CA PRO A 37 9.59 17.49 4.59
C PRO A 37 9.82 17.37 6.11
N GLU A 38 10.14 16.17 6.61
CA GLU A 38 10.64 16.04 7.98
C GLU A 38 11.92 15.22 8.05
N ASN A 39 13.00 16.00 8.23
CA ASN A 39 14.08 15.77 9.18
C ASN A 39 15.16 14.72 8.87
N ARG A 40 16.21 15.23 8.19
CA ARG A 40 17.58 15.03 8.69
C ARG A 40 17.75 15.78 10.02
N SER A 41 17.71 15.10 11.15
CA SER A 41 18.55 15.31 12.35
C SER A 41 18.02 14.50 13.52
N GLY A 42 18.91 13.86 14.25
CA GLY A 42 18.55 12.99 15.37
C GLY A 42 17.90 13.73 16.53
N ALA A 43 16.80 13.17 17.03
CA ALA A 43 16.32 13.13 18.41
C ALA A 43 14.96 12.41 18.38
N GLU A 44 14.66 11.62 19.41
CA GLU A 44 13.50 10.73 19.48
C GLU A 44 12.15 11.48 19.72
N PRO A 45 11.01 10.80 20.00
CA PRO A 45 9.83 10.80 19.14
C PRO A 45 8.66 11.57 19.76
N SER A 46 8.05 12.52 19.05
CA SER A 46 6.71 13.01 19.42
C SER A 46 6.06 13.82 18.30
N SER A 47 4.74 13.68 18.22
CA SER A 47 3.76 14.47 17.43
C SER A 47 3.90 14.40 15.90
N SER A 48 3.23 13.44 15.25
CA SER A 48 1.84 13.55 14.75
C SER A 48 1.70 14.40 13.49
N SER A 49 1.53 13.75 12.34
CA SER A 49 0.59 14.14 11.28
C SER A 49 0.76 13.18 10.11
N ASP A 50 -0.32 12.57 9.64
CA ASP A 50 -0.41 11.82 8.36
C ASP A 50 -0.11 10.31 8.37
N ALA A 51 -0.28 9.65 9.51
CA ALA A 51 -0.92 8.34 9.45
C ALA A 51 -2.41 8.60 9.32
N ALA A 52 -2.88 8.72 8.07
CA ALA A 52 -4.29 8.80 7.75
C ALA A 52 -5.07 7.84 8.65
N ASP A 53 -6.02 8.42 9.39
CA ASP A 53 -6.87 7.74 10.34
C ASP A 53 -7.83 6.80 9.59
N TRP A 54 -7.30 5.65 9.14
CA TRP A 54 -8.10 4.62 8.47
C TRP A 54 -9.11 3.96 9.42
N SER A 55 -9.02 4.24 10.72
CA SER A 55 -9.99 3.84 11.74
C SER A 55 -11.38 4.42 11.47
N ASP A 56 -11.45 5.60 10.85
CA ASP A 56 -12.70 6.26 10.47
C ASP A 56 -13.20 5.80 9.08
N LEU A 57 -12.32 5.25 8.24
CA LEU A 57 -12.66 4.77 6.89
C LEU A 57 -13.04 3.28 6.86
N ILE A 58 -12.39 2.47 7.69
CA ILE A 58 -12.84 1.12 8.03
C ILE A 58 -13.83 1.28 9.17
N GLY A 59 -15.00 1.86 8.86
CA GLY A 59 -16.12 1.81 9.77
C GLY A 59 -16.30 0.36 10.18
N CYS A 60 -16.34 0.10 11.49
CA CYS A 60 -16.87 -1.15 12.01
C CYS A 60 -18.25 -1.30 11.40
N MET A 61 -18.36 -2.04 10.29
CA MET A 61 -19.65 -2.42 9.77
C MET A 61 -20.25 -3.28 10.86
N ASP A 62 -21.38 -2.85 11.42
CA ASP A 62 -22.14 -3.63 12.39
C ASP A 62 -22.48 -4.96 11.72
N ALA A 63 -21.63 -5.95 11.96
CA ALA A 63 -21.89 -7.33 11.64
C ALA A 63 -22.77 -7.89 12.74
N GLU A 64 -23.69 -8.77 12.37
CA GLU A 64 -24.50 -9.49 13.35
C GLU A 64 -23.56 -10.15 14.37
N ALA A 65 -23.84 -9.96 15.67
CA ALA A 65 -22.96 -10.42 16.74
C ALA A 65 -22.69 -11.95 16.69
N ASP A 66 -23.55 -12.70 16.02
CA ASP A 66 -23.46 -14.14 15.81
C ASP A 66 -22.84 -14.54 14.46
N LEU A 67 -22.39 -13.58 13.63
CA LEU A 67 -21.85 -13.84 12.30
C LEU A 67 -20.71 -14.86 12.35
N SER A 68 -19.83 -14.78 13.36
CA SER A 68 -18.72 -15.72 13.53
C SER A 68 -19.18 -17.18 13.72
N VAL A 69 -20.32 -17.39 14.36
CA VAL A 69 -20.87 -18.72 14.66
C VAL A 69 -21.79 -19.20 13.53
N ASN A 70 -22.58 -18.29 12.97
CA ASN A 70 -23.64 -18.61 12.02
C ASN A 70 -23.31 -18.24 10.56
N TYR A 71 -22.05 -17.92 10.24
CA TYR A 71 -21.64 -17.48 8.90
C TYR A 71 -22.13 -18.40 7.77
N LYS A 72 -22.17 -19.72 7.99
CA LYS A 72 -22.64 -20.68 6.99
C LYS A 72 -24.11 -20.46 6.61
N THR A 73 -24.95 -20.17 7.60
CA THR A 73 -26.39 -19.90 7.40
C THR A 73 -26.57 -18.60 6.61
N TYR A 74 -25.82 -17.56 6.96
CA TYR A 74 -25.84 -16.28 6.24
C TYR A 74 -25.38 -16.42 4.80
N LEU A 75 -24.32 -17.21 4.55
CA LEU A 75 -23.85 -17.46 3.19
C LEU A 75 -24.88 -18.24 2.37
N LEU A 76 -25.50 -19.28 2.93
CA LEU A 76 -26.51 -20.08 2.22
C LEU A 76 -27.76 -19.27 1.91
N ASN A 77 -28.33 -18.59 2.91
CA ASN A 77 -29.51 -17.75 2.72
C ASN A 77 -29.22 -16.55 1.82
N GLY A 78 -28.07 -15.91 1.98
CA GLY A 78 -27.67 -14.78 1.14
C GLY A 78 -27.47 -15.19 -0.32
N LEU A 79 -26.96 -16.40 -0.57
CA LEU A 79 -26.75 -16.92 -1.92
C LEU A 79 -28.07 -17.29 -2.59
N GLU A 80 -29.00 -17.90 -1.85
CA GLU A 80 -30.37 -18.15 -2.35
C GLU A 80 -31.16 -16.85 -2.57
N GLN A 81 -31.09 -15.87 -1.68
CA GLN A 81 -31.81 -14.61 -1.90
C GLN A 81 -31.21 -13.79 -3.05
N LYS A 82 -29.89 -13.84 -3.25
CA LYS A 82 -29.21 -13.03 -4.27
C LYS A 82 -29.19 -13.68 -5.65
N TYR A 83 -29.17 -15.01 -5.72
CA TYR A 83 -29.02 -15.76 -6.97
C TYR A 83 -30.05 -16.87 -7.16
N GLY A 84 -30.89 -17.16 -6.17
CA GLY A 84 -31.98 -18.14 -6.24
C GLY A 84 -33.23 -17.61 -6.95
N HIS A 85 -33.09 -16.62 -7.84
CA HIS A 85 -34.13 -16.32 -8.80
C HIS A 85 -34.23 -17.47 -9.81
N HIS A 86 -35.29 -18.25 -9.69
CA HIS A 86 -35.75 -19.20 -10.69
C HIS A 86 -37.15 -18.80 -11.16
#